data_AF-A0A314UEG9-F1
#
_entry.id   AF-A0A314UEG9-F1
#
_cell.length_a   1.000
_cell.length_b   1.000
_cell.length_c   1.000
_cell.angle_alpha   90.00
_cell.angle_beta   90.00
_cell.angle_gamma   90.00
#
_symmetry.space_group_name_H-M   'P 1'
#
loop_
_entity.id
_entity.type
_entity.pdbx_description
1 polymer ?
#
loop_
_entity_poly.entity_id
_entity_poly.type
_entity_poly.pdbx_seq_one_letter_code
_entity_poly.pdbx_strand_id
1 'polypeptide(L)'
;MACTIPLSPSSSSCSFLLSHTTIFRFRSPRHLSTSSSRRRLSVSVSASSSSSLQALIFDCDGVILESEHLHRQAYNEAFEHFNVRCSSSASQPLNWDLHFYDQLQNQIGGGKPKMRWYFKENGWPSSTIFEKPPEDDEGRAKIIDTLQDWKTERYKEIIKSGTVEPRPGVLRLMDEAKAAVS
;
A
#
# COMPACT_ATOMS: atom_id res chain seq x y z
N MET A 1 29.58 29.67 32.32
CA MET A 1 28.67 30.66 31.68
C MET A 1 27.47 29.86 31.19
N ALA A 2 26.44 29.67 32.03
CA ALA A 2 25.20 30.48 32.11
C ALA A 2 24.42 30.45 30.76
N CYS A 3 23.33 29.68 30.65
CA CYS A 3 21.91 30.06 30.91
C CYS A 3 21.18 30.20 29.53
N THR A 4 19.93 29.83 29.24
CA THR A 4 18.74 29.38 29.99
C THR A 4 17.73 28.84 28.95
N ILE A 5 16.87 27.86 29.29
CA ILE A 5 15.53 27.69 28.69
C ILE A 5 14.54 27.59 29.86
N PRO A 6 13.42 28.35 29.89
CA PRO A 6 12.44 28.26 30.97
C PRO A 6 11.28 27.28 30.69
N LEU A 7 11.06 26.42 31.69
CA LEU A 7 9.84 25.95 32.39
C LEU A 7 8.42 26.28 31.84
N SER A 8 7.62 25.20 31.66
CA SER A 8 6.35 24.76 32.34
C SER A 8 5.25 25.78 32.75
N PRO A 9 4.02 25.42 33.26
CA PRO A 9 3.40 24.14 33.67
C PRO A 9 1.91 23.98 33.19
N SER A 10 1.11 22.93 33.47
CA SER A 10 0.51 22.48 34.74
C SER A 10 -0.33 21.22 34.47
N SER A 11 -0.14 20.11 35.19
CA SER A 11 -0.79 19.72 36.47
C SER A 11 -2.29 19.46 36.39
N SER A 12 -2.72 18.22 36.67
CA SER A 12 -3.35 17.87 37.94
C SER A 12 -3.75 16.40 38.00
N SER A 13 -3.22 15.72 39.01
CA SER A 13 -3.59 14.38 39.48
C SER A 13 -4.92 14.42 40.24
N CYS A 14 -5.61 13.27 40.34
CA CYS A 14 -6.41 12.88 41.51
C CYS A 14 -6.68 11.36 41.44
N SER A 15 -6.26 10.65 42.48
CA SER A 15 -6.42 9.20 42.68
C SER A 15 -7.52 8.99 43.72
N PHE A 16 -8.46 8.04 43.57
CA PHE A 16 -9.14 7.42 44.72
C PHE A 16 -9.69 6.00 44.40
N LEU A 17 -9.10 5.04 45.12
CA LEU A 17 -9.63 3.87 45.84
C LEU A 17 -10.84 3.02 45.35
N LEU A 18 -10.60 1.70 45.44
CA LEU A 18 -11.46 0.52 45.66
C LEU A 18 -12.96 0.73 45.95
N SER A 19 -13.82 -0.14 45.37
CA SER A 19 -14.90 -0.87 46.10
C SER A 19 -15.65 -1.91 45.24
N HIS A 20 -15.64 -3.15 45.74
CA HIS A 20 -16.64 -4.23 45.70
C HIS A 20 -17.68 -4.36 44.57
N THR A 21 -17.56 -5.50 43.86
CA THR A 21 -18.60 -6.10 43.00
C THR A 21 -19.75 -6.65 43.84
N THR A 22 -20.94 -6.06 43.72
CA THR A 22 -22.18 -6.62 44.29
C THR A 22 -23.02 -7.20 43.17
N ILE A 23 -23.27 -8.52 43.24
CA ILE A 23 -24.11 -9.28 42.31
C ILE A 23 -25.58 -8.94 42.58
N PHE A 24 -26.23 -8.24 41.65
CA PHE A 24 -27.69 -8.05 41.67
C PHE A 24 -28.39 -9.14 40.86
N ARG A 25 -29.16 -9.99 41.55
CA ARG A 25 -30.17 -10.90 40.98
C ARG A 25 -31.29 -10.06 40.34
N PHE A 26 -31.42 -10.13 39.02
CA PHE A 26 -32.60 -9.59 38.33
C PHE A 26 -33.71 -10.64 38.23
N ARG A 27 -34.88 -10.27 38.73
CA ARG A 27 -36.12 -11.03 38.78
C ARG A 27 -36.88 -10.83 37.46
N SER A 28 -37.22 -11.91 36.79
CA SER A 28 -37.98 -11.91 35.53
C SER A 28 -39.44 -11.47 35.75
N PRO A 29 -39.99 -10.51 34.97
CA PRO A 29 -41.42 -10.26 34.92
C PRO A 29 -42.07 -10.98 33.74
N ARG A 30 -43.24 -11.57 34.02
CA ARG A 30 -44.08 -12.31 33.07
C ARG A 30 -44.78 -11.38 32.08
N HIS A 31 -45.05 -11.95 30.91
CA HIS A 31 -45.85 -11.48 29.79
C HIS A 31 -47.07 -10.62 30.15
N LEU A 32 -47.23 -9.49 29.44
CA LEU A 32 -48.53 -8.92 29.08
C LEU A 32 -48.54 -8.63 27.57
N SER A 33 -49.41 -9.34 26.85
CA SER A 33 -49.65 -9.20 25.41
C SER A 33 -50.53 -7.98 25.14
N THR A 34 -50.03 -7.01 24.38
CA THR A 34 -50.84 -5.94 23.78
C THR A 34 -50.62 -5.91 22.28
N SER A 35 -51.70 -6.14 21.53
CA SER A 35 -51.75 -6.09 20.07
C SER A 35 -51.66 -4.63 19.61
N SER A 36 -50.51 -4.22 19.09
CA SER A 36 -50.34 -2.92 18.42
C SER A 36 -50.09 -3.16 16.94
N SER A 37 -51.14 -2.93 16.13
CA SER A 37 -51.09 -3.02 14.68
C SER A 37 -50.24 -1.87 14.12
N ARG A 38 -48.94 -2.13 13.93
CA ARG A 38 -48.02 -1.21 13.23
C ARG A 38 -48.28 -1.34 11.72
N ARG A 39 -49.01 -0.37 11.13
CA ARG A 39 -49.10 -0.21 9.68
C ARG A 39 -47.69 0.05 9.14
N ARG A 40 -47.11 -0.92 8.42
CA ARG A 40 -45.86 -0.71 7.67
C ARG A 40 -46.16 0.19 6.47
N LEU A 41 -45.58 1.38 6.46
CA LEU A 41 -45.51 2.22 5.27
C LEU A 41 -44.48 1.60 4.33
N SER A 42 -44.94 1.19 3.15
CA SER A 42 -44.11 0.75 2.04
C SER A 42 -43.70 1.99 1.24
N VAL A 43 -42.42 2.35 1.26
CA VAL A 43 -41.84 3.29 0.31
C VAL A 43 -41.35 2.49 -0.89
N SER A 44 -41.87 2.82 -2.07
CA SER A 44 -41.41 2.25 -3.34
C SER A 44 -40.44 3.24 -3.98
N VAL A 45 -39.19 2.81 -4.17
CA VAL A 45 -38.17 3.62 -4.85
C VAL A 45 -38.13 3.20 -6.32
N SER A 46 -38.50 4.10 -7.22
CA SER A 46 -38.37 3.86 -8.66
C SER A 46 -36.96 4.27 -9.10
N ALA A 47 -36.14 3.29 -9.45
CA ALA A 47 -34.86 3.54 -10.11
C ALA A 47 -35.13 3.95 -11.56
N SER A 48 -34.93 5.22 -11.90
CA SER A 48 -34.84 5.67 -13.28
C SER A 48 -33.68 4.94 -13.96
N SER A 49 -33.93 4.41 -15.18
CA SER A 49 -32.94 3.73 -16.02
C SER A 49 -31.76 4.66 -16.31
N SER A 50 -30.76 4.64 -15.42
CA SER A 50 -29.45 5.21 -15.68
C SER A 50 -28.87 4.48 -16.88
N SER A 51 -28.25 5.23 -17.80
CA SER A 51 -27.44 4.69 -18.90
C SER A 51 -26.73 3.41 -18.47
N SER A 52 -26.99 2.30 -19.18
CA SER A 52 -26.36 1.01 -18.87
C SER A 52 -24.84 1.17 -18.84
N LEU A 53 -24.19 0.61 -17.81
CA LEU A 53 -22.72 0.59 -17.73
C LEU A 53 -22.17 -0.07 -19.01
N GLN A 54 -21.40 0.68 -19.79
CA GLN A 54 -20.91 0.23 -21.10
C GLN A 54 -19.54 -0.44 -21.03
N ALA A 55 -18.69 0.01 -20.10
CA ALA A 55 -17.34 -0.50 -19.94
C ALA A 55 -16.91 -0.45 -18.48
N LEU A 56 -16.10 -1.43 -18.09
CA LEU A 56 -15.41 -1.48 -16.80
C LEU A 56 -13.92 -1.72 -17.09
N ILE A 57 -13.09 -0.75 -16.74
CA ILE A 57 -11.62 -0.81 -16.90
C ILE A 57 -11.02 -1.04 -15.52
N PHE A 58 -10.29 -2.13 -15.36
CA PHE A 58 -9.56 -2.42 -14.14
C PHE A 58 -8.11 -1.98 -14.30
N ASP A 59 -7.62 -1.22 -13.32
CA ASP A 59 -6.18 -1.14 -13.13
C ASP A 59 -5.65 -2.48 -12.59
N CYS A 60 -4.37 -2.77 -12.80
CA CYS A 60 -3.74 -3.99 -12.30
C CYS A 60 -3.35 -3.83 -10.83
N ASP A 61 -2.44 -2.91 -10.56
CA ASP A 61 -1.78 -2.74 -9.27
C ASP A 61 -2.67 -1.96 -8.30
N GLY A 62 -2.78 -2.45 -7.07
CA GLY A 62 -3.68 -1.88 -6.07
C GLY A 62 -5.18 -2.08 -6.34
N VAL A 63 -5.59 -2.57 -7.51
CA VAL A 63 -6.99 -2.83 -7.87
C VAL A 63 -7.28 -4.32 -8.04
N ILE A 64 -6.63 -5.02 -8.97
CA ILE A 64 -6.79 -6.47 -9.11
C ILE A 64 -6.00 -7.20 -8.01
N LEU A 65 -4.79 -6.71 -7.69
CA LEU A 65 -3.86 -7.35 -6.76
C LEU A 65 -3.27 -6.30 -5.80
N GLU A 66 -2.93 -6.73 -4.59
CA GLU A 66 -2.07 -5.95 -3.68
C GLU A 66 -0.60 -6.26 -4.01
N SER A 67 -0.02 -5.50 -4.95
CA SER A 67 1.26 -5.84 -5.59
C SER A 67 2.44 -4.96 -5.20
N GLU A 68 2.25 -3.91 -4.39
CA GLU A 68 3.32 -2.92 -4.15
C GLU A 68 4.52 -3.51 -3.41
N HIS A 69 4.27 -4.37 -2.43
CA HIS A 69 5.34 -5.08 -1.73
C HIS A 69 6.16 -5.99 -2.66
N LEU A 70 5.54 -6.56 -3.69
CA LEU A 70 6.19 -7.41 -4.70
C LEU A 70 7.01 -6.58 -5.68
N HIS A 71 6.54 -5.39 -6.05
CA HIS A 71 7.34 -4.45 -6.83
C HIS A 71 8.58 -4.02 -6.07
N ARG A 72 8.44 -3.65 -4.79
CA ARG A 72 9.57 -3.30 -3.92
C ARG A 72 10.56 -4.45 -3.79
N GLN A 73 10.06 -5.67 -3.57
CA GLN A 73 10.89 -6.87 -3.53
C GLN A 73 11.68 -7.03 -4.83
N ALA A 74 11.04 -6.95 -5.99
CA ALA A 74 11.70 -7.10 -7.28
C ALA A 74 12.77 -6.02 -7.56
N TYR A 75 12.56 -4.78 -7.09
CA TYR A 75 13.63 -3.76 -7.15
C TYR A 75 14.82 -4.14 -6.28
N ASN A 76 14.58 -4.51 -5.02
CA ASN A 76 15.64 -4.84 -4.08
C ASN A 76 16.43 -6.07 -4.54
N GLU A 77 15.77 -7.09 -5.08
CA GLU A 77 16.43 -8.25 -5.68
C GLU A 77 17.24 -7.86 -6.93
N ALA A 78 16.79 -6.89 -7.73
CA ALA A 78 17.59 -6.37 -8.85
C ALA A 78 18.84 -5.64 -8.36
N PHE A 79 18.69 -4.79 -7.34
CA PHE A 79 19.81 -4.09 -6.73
C PHE A 79 20.82 -5.05 -6.11
N GLU A 80 20.35 -6.11 -5.47
CA GLU A 80 21.19 -7.17 -4.93
C GLU A 80 21.89 -7.96 -6.04
N HIS A 81 21.16 -8.38 -7.08
CA HIS A 81 21.70 -9.14 -8.21
C HIS A 81 22.84 -8.42 -8.92
N PHE A 82 22.67 -7.13 -9.19
CA PHE A 82 23.72 -6.31 -9.81
C PHE A 82 24.64 -5.64 -8.78
N ASN A 83 24.47 -5.93 -7.50
CA ASN A 83 25.25 -5.37 -6.42
C ASN A 83 25.37 -3.84 -6.53
N VAL A 84 24.24 -3.18 -6.74
CA VAL A 84 24.10 -1.73 -6.90
C VAL A 84 24.43 -1.05 -5.58
N ARG A 85 25.47 -0.22 -5.55
CA ARG A 85 25.91 0.50 -4.34
C ARG A 85 25.93 2.00 -4.60
N CYS A 86 25.21 2.74 -3.76
CA CYS A 86 25.22 4.20 -3.79
C CYS A 86 26.23 4.75 -2.77
N SER A 87 26.66 6.00 -2.96
CA SER A 87 27.66 6.64 -2.09
C SER A 87 27.26 6.68 -0.61
N SER A 88 25.95 6.71 -0.32
CA SER A 88 25.39 6.67 1.03
C SER A 88 25.47 5.30 1.72
N SER A 89 25.69 4.21 0.97
CA SER A 89 25.78 2.84 1.48
C SER A 89 26.78 2.03 0.65
N ALA A 90 28.07 2.31 0.84
CA ALA A 90 29.15 1.69 0.07
C ALA A 90 29.40 0.21 0.42
N SER A 91 28.89 -0.28 1.56
CA SER A 91 29.17 -1.63 2.06
C SER A 91 28.11 -2.67 1.69
N GLN A 92 26.90 -2.25 1.33
CA GLN A 92 25.77 -3.14 1.07
C GLN A 92 25.03 -2.72 -0.20
N PRO A 93 24.43 -3.67 -0.95
CA PRO A 93 23.53 -3.34 -2.03
C PRO A 93 22.42 -2.40 -1.58
N LEU A 94 21.99 -1.53 -2.48
CA LEU A 94 20.88 -0.63 -2.28
C LEU A 94 19.62 -1.42 -1.89
N ASN A 95 18.94 -0.94 -0.87
CA ASN A 95 17.66 -1.47 -0.45
C ASN A 95 16.68 -0.32 -0.22
N TRP A 96 15.53 -0.38 -0.88
CA TRP A 96 14.40 0.47 -0.58
C TRP A 96 13.53 -0.22 0.46
N ASP A 97 13.56 0.31 1.68
CA ASP A 97 12.70 -0.13 2.76
C ASP A 97 11.22 0.21 2.48
N LEU A 98 10.33 -0.33 3.31
CA LEU A 98 8.89 -0.18 3.12
C LEU A 98 8.45 1.30 3.19
N HIS A 99 8.97 2.06 4.15
CA HIS A 99 8.53 3.43 4.39
C HIS A 99 9.02 4.37 3.28
N PHE A 100 10.27 4.23 2.87
CA PHE A 100 10.82 4.99 1.74
C PHE A 100 10.08 4.66 0.44
N TYR A 101 9.88 3.37 0.14
CA TYR A 101 9.21 2.98 -1.10
C TYR A 101 7.75 3.45 -1.15
N ASP A 102 7.05 3.46 -0.01
CA ASP A 102 5.69 3.98 0.06
C ASP A 102 5.61 5.48 -0.27
N GLN A 103 6.60 6.28 0.14
CA GLN A 103 6.68 7.68 -0.28
C GLN A 103 7.03 7.79 -1.77
N LEU A 104 8.02 7.02 -2.23
CA LEU A 104 8.50 7.05 -3.60
C LEU A 104 7.41 6.67 -4.61
N GLN A 105 6.63 5.63 -4.34
CA GLN A 105 5.58 5.15 -5.23
C GLN A 105 4.45 6.16 -5.43
N ASN A 106 4.14 6.94 -4.39
CA ASN A 106 3.09 7.96 -4.41
C ASN A 106 3.55 9.26 -5.10
N GLN A 107 4.84 9.52 -5.17
CA GLN A 107 5.39 10.76 -5.73
C GLN A 107 5.85 10.61 -7.19
N ILE A 108 6.35 9.43 -7.58
CA ILE A 108 7.01 9.23 -8.87
C ILE A 108 6.42 8.03 -9.60
N GLY A 109 5.71 8.30 -10.69
CA GLY A 109 5.15 7.29 -11.58
C GLY A 109 6.21 6.62 -12.46
N GLY A 110 6.02 5.33 -12.75
CA GLY A 110 6.88 4.55 -13.64
C GLY A 110 8.19 4.06 -13.01
N GLY A 111 8.73 2.93 -13.48
CA GLY A 111 9.91 2.31 -12.86
C GLY A 111 11.24 2.97 -13.18
N LYS A 112 11.49 3.28 -14.47
CA LYS A 112 12.70 4.01 -14.89
C LYS A 112 12.78 5.42 -14.27
N PRO A 113 11.70 6.22 -14.23
CA PRO A 113 11.71 7.53 -13.56
C PRO A 113 12.02 7.44 -12.06
N LYS A 114 11.50 6.44 -11.33
CA LYS A 114 11.81 6.21 -9.91
C LYS A 114 13.31 6.05 -9.68
N MET A 115 13.97 5.16 -10.42
CA MET A 115 15.41 4.94 -10.30
C MET A 115 16.21 6.17 -10.72
N ARG A 116 15.82 6.84 -11.82
CA ARG A 116 16.49 8.07 -12.27
C ARG A 116 16.45 9.16 -11.21
N TRP A 117 15.28 9.40 -10.62
CA TRP A 117 15.14 10.38 -9.56
C TRP A 117 15.98 9.98 -8.34
N TYR A 118 15.88 8.72 -7.90
CA TYR A 118 16.63 8.25 -6.74
C TYR A 118 18.15 8.45 -6.89
N PHE A 119 18.72 8.02 -8.02
CA PHE A 119 20.16 8.16 -8.30
C PHE A 119 20.58 9.62 -8.50
N LYS A 120 19.69 10.48 -9.00
CA LYS A 120 19.96 11.92 -9.07
C LYS A 120 20.08 12.54 -7.67
N GLU A 121 19.19 12.18 -6.75
CA GLU A 121 19.18 12.73 -5.39
C GLU A 121 20.24 12.11 -4.46
N ASN A 122 20.59 10.83 -4.67
CA ASN A 122 21.46 10.07 -3.77
C ASN A 122 22.85 9.72 -4.37
N GLY A 123 23.11 10.19 -5.58
CA GLY A 123 24.30 9.86 -6.35
C GLY A 123 24.13 8.59 -7.20
N TRP A 124 24.74 8.62 -8.39
CA TRP A 124 24.75 7.48 -9.29
C TRP A 124 25.54 6.30 -8.70
N PRO A 125 25.07 5.06 -8.88
CA PRO A 125 25.66 3.92 -8.20
C PRO A 125 26.80 3.29 -9.00
N SER A 126 27.71 2.62 -8.30
CA SER A 126 28.49 1.53 -8.89
C SER A 126 27.70 0.22 -8.83
N SER A 127 28.05 -0.74 -9.68
CA SER A 127 27.40 -2.05 -9.77
C SER A 127 28.29 -3.04 -10.54
N THR A 128 27.82 -4.27 -10.74
CA THR A 128 28.45 -5.21 -11.67
C THR A 128 28.28 -4.81 -13.14
N ILE A 129 27.35 -3.88 -13.46
CA ILE A 129 27.17 -3.33 -14.80
C ILE A 129 28.22 -2.24 -15.09
N PHE A 130 28.49 -1.40 -14.09
CA PHE A 130 29.47 -0.33 -14.13
C PHE A 130 30.26 -0.27 -12.82
N GLU A 131 31.55 -0.58 -12.88
CA GLU A 131 32.43 -0.58 -11.70
C GLU A 131 32.48 0.80 -11.01
N LYS A 132 32.40 1.87 -11.79
CA LYS A 132 32.32 3.26 -11.32
C LYS A 132 30.97 3.87 -11.71
N PRO A 133 30.44 4.82 -10.91
CA PRO A 133 29.25 5.56 -11.28
C PRO A 133 29.34 6.18 -12.68
N PRO A 134 28.31 6.04 -13.54
CA PRO A 134 28.31 6.65 -14.87
C PRO A 134 28.21 8.18 -14.77
N GLU A 135 29.06 8.87 -15.55
CA GLU A 135 29.12 10.33 -15.59
C GLU A 135 28.30 10.92 -16.74
N ASP A 136 28.14 10.14 -17.82
CA ASP A 136 27.43 10.45 -19.05
C ASP A 136 25.98 9.97 -19.03
N ASP A 137 25.14 10.57 -19.86
CA ASP A 137 23.70 10.27 -19.90
C ASP A 137 23.41 8.91 -20.53
N GLU A 138 24.25 8.44 -21.45
CA GLU A 138 24.17 7.11 -22.06
C GLU A 138 24.43 6.00 -21.03
N GLY A 139 25.50 6.13 -20.24
CA GLY A 139 25.80 5.19 -19.14
C GLY A 139 24.67 5.13 -18.10
N ARG A 140 24.14 6.30 -17.75
CA ARG A 140 23.00 6.47 -16.83
C ARG A 140 21.71 5.84 -17.35
N ALA A 141 21.42 6.00 -18.63
CA ALA A 141 20.29 5.33 -19.27
C ALA A 141 20.48 3.81 -19.27
N LYS A 142 21.68 3.34 -19.63
CA LYS A 142 22.00 1.91 -19.72
C LYS A 142 21.85 1.18 -18.39
N ILE A 143 22.33 1.75 -17.29
CA ILE A 143 22.18 1.11 -15.97
C ILE A 143 20.69 1.02 -15.57
N ILE A 144 19.92 2.10 -15.78
CA ILE A 144 18.48 2.13 -15.48
C ILE A 144 17.72 1.11 -16.31
N ASP A 145 18.03 1.01 -17.61
CA ASP A 145 17.38 0.07 -18.51
C ASP A 145 17.67 -1.36 -18.10
N THR A 146 18.93 -1.67 -17.81
CA THR A 146 19.34 -3.02 -17.37
C THR A 146 18.65 -3.43 -16.07
N LEU A 147 18.61 -2.54 -15.07
CA LEU A 147 17.92 -2.79 -13.80
C LEU A 147 16.41 -2.95 -13.99
N GLN A 148 15.79 -2.12 -14.83
CA GLN A 148 14.36 -2.17 -15.07
C GLN A 148 13.96 -3.47 -15.79
N ASP A 149 14.72 -3.88 -16.80
CA ASP A 149 14.44 -5.08 -17.58
C ASP A 149 14.54 -6.32 -16.69
N TRP A 150 15.61 -6.43 -15.90
CA TRP A 150 15.77 -7.53 -14.96
C TRP A 150 14.68 -7.53 -13.89
N LYS A 151 14.38 -6.38 -13.27
CA LYS A 151 13.29 -6.24 -12.29
C LYS A 151 11.95 -6.66 -12.87
N THR A 152 11.71 -6.38 -14.15
CA THR A 152 10.47 -6.73 -14.85
C THR A 152 10.34 -8.24 -15.01
N GLU A 153 11.40 -8.92 -15.44
CA GLU A 153 11.40 -10.39 -15.50
C GLU A 153 11.25 -11.02 -14.12
N ARG A 154 11.96 -10.49 -13.12
CA ARG A 154 11.87 -10.99 -11.75
C ARG A 154 10.47 -10.82 -11.16
N TYR A 155 9.83 -9.68 -11.40
CA TYR A 155 8.44 -9.47 -10.99
C TYR A 155 7.49 -10.48 -11.63
N LYS A 156 7.67 -10.81 -12.93
CA LYS A 156 6.87 -11.84 -13.60
C LYS A 156 7.05 -13.21 -12.94
N GLU A 157 8.26 -13.56 -12.52
CA GLU A 157 8.52 -14.82 -11.81
C GLU A 157 7.82 -14.86 -10.44
N ILE A 158 7.88 -13.76 -9.68
CA ILE A 158 7.20 -13.63 -8.38
C ILE A 158 5.68 -13.80 -8.56
N ILE A 159 5.08 -13.17 -9.57
CA ILE A 159 3.64 -13.33 -9.83
C ILE A 159 3.31 -14.77 -10.24
N LYS A 160 4.15 -15.40 -11.07
CA LYS A 160 3.95 -16.78 -11.52
C LYS A 160 4.09 -17.83 -10.42
N SER A 161 4.72 -17.52 -9.28
CA SER A 161 4.82 -18.48 -8.16
C SER A 161 3.47 -18.80 -7.52
N GLY A 162 2.40 -18.09 -7.88
CA GLY A 162 1.03 -18.38 -7.47
C GLY A 162 0.74 -18.03 -6.01
N THR A 163 1.57 -17.21 -5.39
CA THR A 163 1.45 -16.84 -3.97
C THR A 163 0.55 -15.61 -3.75
N VAL A 164 0.02 -15.02 -4.82
CA VAL A 164 -0.71 -13.74 -4.80
C VAL A 164 -2.15 -13.95 -5.24
N GLU A 165 -3.08 -13.69 -4.34
CA GLU A 165 -4.51 -13.82 -4.59
C GLU A 165 -5.13 -12.50 -5.06
N PRO A 166 -6.13 -12.53 -5.97
CA PRO A 166 -6.88 -11.34 -6.35
C PRO A 166 -7.59 -10.69 -5.16
N ARG A 167 -7.78 -9.37 -5.21
CA ARG A 167 -8.51 -8.64 -4.16
C ARG A 167 -9.97 -9.13 -4.07
N PRO A 168 -10.54 -9.24 -2.86
CA PRO A 168 -11.90 -9.72 -2.67
C PRO A 168 -12.91 -8.98 -3.55
N GLY A 169 -13.72 -9.73 -4.28
CA GLY A 169 -14.78 -9.19 -5.13
C GLY A 169 -14.36 -8.78 -6.54
N VAL A 170 -13.06 -8.67 -6.87
CA VAL A 170 -12.60 -8.32 -8.22
C VAL A 170 -13.06 -9.35 -9.25
N LEU A 171 -12.85 -10.65 -8.98
CA LEU A 171 -13.27 -11.71 -9.88
C LEU A 171 -14.80 -11.74 -10.08
N ARG A 172 -15.56 -11.58 -8.99
CA ARG A 172 -17.03 -11.45 -9.05
C ARG A 172 -17.45 -10.29 -9.95
N LEU A 173 -16.82 -9.12 -9.80
CA LEU A 173 -17.13 -7.94 -10.64
C LEU A 173 -16.78 -8.17 -12.10
N MET A 174 -15.67 -8.84 -12.40
CA MET A 174 -15.30 -9.21 -13.77
C MET A 174 -16.34 -10.17 -14.39
N ASP A 175 -16.79 -11.17 -13.63
CA ASP A 175 -17.80 -12.13 -14.09
C ASP A 175 -19.18 -11.47 -14.30
N GLU A 176 -19.62 -10.62 -13.38
CA GLU A 176 -20.86 -9.83 -13.51
C GLU A 176 -20.82 -8.90 -14.72
N ALA A 177 -19.68 -8.21 -14.94
CA ALA A 177 -19.51 -7.34 -16.09
C ALA A 177 -19.54 -8.12 -17.41
N LYS A 178 -18.91 -9.30 -17.47
CA LYS A 178 -18.95 -10.17 -18.65
C LYS A 178 -20.38 -10.66 -18.95
N ALA A 179 -21.13 -11.04 -17.91
CA ALA A 179 -22.51 -11.52 -18.06
C ALA A 179 -23.50 -10.42 -18.46
N ALA A 180 -23.23 -9.16 -18.14
CA ALA A 180 -24.11 -8.03 -18.46
C ALA A 180 -23.98 -7.54 -19.92
N VAL A 181 -22.91 -7.93 -20.62
CA VAL A 181 -22.63 -7.53 -22.01
C VAL A 181 -22.93 -8.66 -23.01
N SER A 182 -23.08 -9.89 -22.51
CA SER A 182 -23.49 -11.08 -23.28
C SER A 182 -25.01 -11.23 -23.36
#